data_AF-A0A7X7BJT9-F1
#
_entry.id   AF-A0A7X7BJT9-F1
#
_cell.length_a   1.000
_cell.length_b   1.000
_cell.length_c   1.000
_cell.angle_alpha   90.00
_cell.angle_beta   90.00
_cell.angle_gamma   90.00
#
_symmetry.space_group_name_H-M   'P 1'
#
loop_
_entity.id
_entity.type
_entity.pdbx_description
1 polymer ?
#
loop_
_entity_poly.entity_id
_entity_poly.type
_entity_poly.pdbx_seq_one_letter_code
_entity_poly.pdbx_strand_id
1 'polypeptide(L)'
;MDYRKEAHYLVLTIPQDFHNQTILDLLKYYHCSKKLIHQLRMSKDVYLNGINVKQDFSVSLQEHDELKLPIFSDEDVDFLPEDKPIDFAYEDDFIL
;
A
#
# COMPACT_ATOMS: atom_id res chain seq x y z
N MET A 1 11.65 7.30 -8.36
CA MET A 1 10.42 7.49 -7.57
C MET A 1 10.84 8.06 -6.24
N ASP A 2 10.41 9.28 -5.94
CA ASP A 2 10.56 9.83 -4.60
C ASP A 2 9.31 9.45 -3.78
N TYR A 3 9.51 9.08 -2.51
CA TYR A 3 8.40 8.75 -1.62
C TYR A 3 8.69 9.30 -0.23
N ARG A 4 7.64 9.80 0.41
CA ARG A 4 7.69 10.27 1.80
C ARG A 4 6.50 9.76 2.58
N LYS A 5 6.71 9.49 3.87
CA LYS A 5 5.64 9.14 4.79
C LYS A 5 5.18 10.40 5.52
N GLU A 6 3.90 10.71 5.42
CA GLU A 6 3.25 11.80 6.16
C GLU A 6 2.19 11.22 7.09
N ALA A 7 2.55 11.03 8.37
CA ALA A 7 1.70 10.39 9.37
C ALA A 7 1.21 9.00 8.92
N HIS A 8 -0.09 8.84 8.67
CA HIS A 8 -0.71 7.59 8.18
C HIS A 8 -0.81 7.51 6.65
N TYR A 9 -0.26 8.50 5.95
CA TYR A 9 -0.28 8.58 4.49
C TYR A 9 1.09 8.29 3.88
N LEU A 10 1.10 7.50 2.81
CA LEU A 10 2.21 7.40 1.88
C LEU A 10 2.01 8.45 0.80
N VAL A 11 3.01 9.28 0.57
CA VAL A 11 3.05 10.26 -0.51
C VAL A 11 4.10 9.83 -1.52
N LEU A 12 3.66 9.61 -2.76
CA LEU A 12 4.46 9.14 -3.87
C LEU A 12 4.53 10.24 -4.94
N THR A 13 5.73 10.57 -5.40
CA THR A 13 5.91 11.44 -6.57
C THR A 13 6.04 10.58 -7.82
N ILE A 14 5.10 10.75 -8.74
CA ILE A 14 5.02 9.97 -9.98
C ILE A 14 6.17 10.37 -10.92
N PRO A 15 7.07 9.44 -11.31
CA PRO A 15 8.12 9.69 -12.28
C PRO A 15 7.55 9.56 -13.70
N GLN A 16 8.36 9.96 -14.68
CA GLN A 16 7.99 9.95 -16.09
C GLN A 16 7.57 8.56 -16.63
N ASP A 17 8.11 7.45 -16.11
CA ASP A 17 7.74 6.08 -16.52
C ASP A 17 6.25 5.73 -16.35
N PHE A 18 5.57 6.40 -15.42
CA PHE A 18 4.16 6.18 -15.12
C PHE A 18 3.25 7.24 -15.75
N HIS A 19 3.81 8.09 -16.61
CA HIS A 19 3.05 9.07 -17.36
C HIS A 19 1.97 8.38 -18.21
N ASN A 20 0.74 8.87 -18.12
CA ASN A 20 -0.43 8.34 -18.82
C ASN A 20 -0.87 6.93 -18.36
N GLN A 21 -0.27 6.38 -17.31
CA GLN A 21 -0.78 5.20 -16.62
C GLN A 21 -1.87 5.59 -15.63
N THR A 22 -2.76 4.66 -15.29
CA THR A 22 -3.82 4.93 -14.31
C THR A 22 -3.32 4.68 -12.88
N ILE A 23 -3.97 5.27 -11.88
CA ILE A 23 -3.74 4.95 -10.46
C ILE A 23 -3.82 3.44 -10.24
N LEU A 24 -4.77 2.76 -10.90
CA LEU A 24 -4.91 1.31 -10.84
C LEU A 24 -3.70 0.55 -11.40
N ASP A 25 -3.14 1.01 -12.52
CA ASP A 25 -1.96 0.40 -13.14
C ASP A 25 -0.73 0.54 -12.24
N LEU A 26 -0.55 1.71 -11.63
CA LEU A 26 0.49 1.95 -10.64
C LEU A 26 0.34 1.01 -9.44
N LEU A 27 -0.86 0.90 -8.86
CA LEU A 27 -1.11 0.01 -7.73
C LEU A 27 -0.85 -1.46 -8.09
N LYS A 28 -1.18 -1.88 -9.32
CA LYS A 28 -0.85 -3.22 -9.82
C LYS A 28 0.65 -3.42 -9.98
N TYR A 29 1.36 -2.41 -10.47
CA TYR A 29 2.81 -2.43 -10.62
C TYR A 29 3.51 -2.61 -9.26
N TYR A 30 2.99 -1.95 -8.22
CA TYR A 30 3.46 -2.13 -6.84
C TYR A 30 2.94 -3.42 -6.16
N HIS A 31 2.40 -4.37 -6.93
CA HIS A 31 1.86 -5.64 -6.44
C HIS A 31 0.84 -5.48 -5.30
N CYS A 32 0.10 -4.36 -5.27
CA CYS A 32 -0.93 -4.17 -4.27
C CYS A 32 -2.01 -5.25 -4.41
N SER A 33 -2.27 -5.95 -3.31
CA SER A 33 -3.35 -6.94 -3.23
C SER A 33 -4.69 -6.32 -3.62
N LYS A 34 -5.56 -7.11 -4.28
CA LYS A 34 -6.93 -6.69 -4.62
C LYS A 34 -7.70 -6.18 -3.40
N LYS A 35 -7.46 -6.78 -2.23
CA LYS A 35 -8.01 -6.36 -0.93
C LYS A 35 -7.59 -4.91 -0.61
N LEU A 36 -6.31 -4.59 -0.71
CA LEU A 36 -5.76 -3.25 -0.44
C LEU A 36 -6.31 -2.21 -1.42
N ILE A 37 -6.34 -2.51 -2.72
CA ILE A 37 -6.93 -1.61 -3.73
C ILE A 37 -8.41 -1.34 -3.44
N HIS A 38 -9.15 -2.36 -3.03
CA HIS A 38 -10.55 -2.22 -2.66
C HIS A 38 -10.72 -1.38 -1.38
N GLN A 39 -9.88 -1.60 -0.36
CA GLN A 39 -9.86 -0.78 0.86
C GLN A 39 -9.57 0.68 0.55
N LEU A 40 -8.55 0.98 -0.27
CA LEU A 40 -8.23 2.33 -0.71
C LEU A 40 -9.41 2.98 -1.43
N ARG A 41 -10.13 2.22 -2.27
CA ARG A 41 -11.33 2.70 -2.96
C ARG A 41 -12.43 3.03 -1.94
N MET A 42 -12.73 2.11 -1.02
CA MET A 42 -13.76 2.28 0.00
C MET A 42 -13.46 3.42 0.97
N SER A 43 -12.18 3.60 1.31
CA SER A 43 -11.69 4.62 2.24
C SER A 43 -11.96 6.04 1.73
N LYS A 44 -11.97 6.26 0.41
CA LYS A 44 -12.15 7.58 -0.22
C LYS A 44 -11.12 8.63 0.22
N ASP A 45 -10.05 8.24 0.90
CA ASP A 45 -8.99 9.12 1.41
C ASP A 45 -7.75 9.10 0.50
N VAL A 46 -7.95 8.86 -0.79
CA VAL A 46 -6.88 8.94 -1.80
C VAL A 46 -6.91 10.32 -2.46
N TYR A 47 -5.75 10.98 -2.48
CA TYR A 47 -5.59 12.30 -3.07
C TYR A 47 -4.52 12.26 -4.16
N LEU A 48 -4.79 12.90 -5.29
CA LEU A 48 -3.85 13.11 -6.38
C LEU A 48 -3.63 14.63 -6.50
N ASN A 49 -2.40 15.08 -6.27
CA ASN A 49 -2.03 16.49 -6.28
C ASN A 49 -2.92 17.35 -5.36
N GLY A 50 -3.29 16.82 -4.19
CA GLY A 50 -4.22 17.44 -3.24
C GLY A 50 -5.71 17.31 -3.60
N ILE A 51 -6.05 16.79 -4.77
CA ILE A 51 -7.43 16.58 -5.23
C ILE A 51 -7.88 15.16 -4.85
N ASN A 52 -8.96 15.04 -4.11
CA ASN A 52 -9.51 13.74 -3.75
C ASN A 52 -10.09 13.03 -4.99
N VAL A 53 -9.63 11.81 -5.29
CA VAL A 53 -10.04 11.06 -6.48
C VAL A 53 -11.38 10.35 -6.34
N LYS A 54 -12.05 10.44 -5.18
CA LYS A 54 -13.43 9.97 -4.92
C LYS A 54 -13.77 8.57 -5.45
N GLN A 55 -12.81 7.63 -5.44
CA GLN A 55 -12.89 6.23 -5.93
C GLN A 55 -12.55 6.00 -7.41
N ASP A 56 -12.27 7.06 -8.17
CA ASP A 56 -11.90 6.93 -9.57
C ASP A 56 -10.40 6.66 -9.69
N PHE A 57 -10.05 5.37 -9.84
CA PHE A 57 -8.67 4.93 -10.01
C PHE A 57 -8.31 4.77 -11.49
N SER A 58 -9.24 5.16 -12.37
CA SER A 58 -9.05 5.23 -13.82
C SER A 58 -8.43 6.55 -14.24
N VAL A 59 -8.24 7.49 -13.32
CA VAL A 59 -7.54 8.76 -13.55
C VAL A 59 -6.10 8.47 -14.00
N SER A 60 -5.72 9.08 -15.12
CA SER A 60 -4.37 9.05 -15.64
C SER A 60 -3.44 9.92 -14.80
N LEU A 61 -2.30 9.35 -14.41
CA LEU A 61 -1.24 10.03 -13.69
C LEU A 61 -0.37 10.84 -14.68
N GLN A 62 0.04 12.03 -14.27
CA GLN A 62 1.01 12.85 -14.98
C GLN A 62 2.38 12.76 -14.31
N GLU A 63 3.43 13.16 -15.02
CA GLU A 63 4.75 13.28 -14.37
C GLU A 63 4.68 14.34 -13.26
N HIS A 64 5.43 14.12 -12.18
CA HIS A 64 5.47 15.00 -11.01
C HIS A 64 4.15 15.12 -10.23
N ASP A 65 3.12 14.31 -10.57
CA ASP A 65 1.94 14.22 -9.72
C ASP A 65 2.31 13.67 -8.33
N GLU A 66 1.62 14.17 -7.32
CA GLU A 66 1.77 13.73 -5.94
C GLU A 66 0.59 12.84 -5.55
N LEU A 67 0.80 11.53 -5.45
CA LEU A 67 -0.23 10.56 -5.05
C LEU A 67 -0.13 10.29 -3.56
N LYS A 68 -1.19 10.62 -2.81
CA LYS A 68 -1.31 10.40 -1.37
C LYS A 68 -2.27 9.25 -1.08
N LEU A 69 -1.76 8.21 -0.42
CA LEU A 69 -2.45 6.96 -0.13
C LEU A 69 -2.51 6.69 1.39
N PRO A 70 -3.68 6.41 1.97
CA PRO A 70 -3.85 6.04 3.37
C PRO A 70 -3.55 4.54 3.56
N ILE A 71 -2.28 4.13 3.42
CA ILE A 71 -1.88 2.72 3.55
C ILE A 71 -1.31 2.36 4.92
N PHE A 72 -0.93 3.34 5.74
CA PHE A 72 -0.33 3.10 7.05
C PHE A 72 -1.37 3.19 8.17
N SER A 73 -2.48 2.46 8.01
CA SER A 73 -3.36 2.18 9.14
C SER A 73 -2.70 1.14 10.03
N ASP A 74 -2.86 1.27 11.34
CA ASP A 74 -2.45 0.24 12.30
C ASP A 74 -3.00 -1.12 11.85
N GLU A 75 -2.13 -1.98 11.33
CA GLU A 75 -2.46 -3.39 11.18
C GLU A 75 -2.66 -3.93 12.59
N ASP A 76 -3.89 -4.34 12.91
CA ASP A 76 -4.12 -5.18 14.08
C ASP A 76 -3.12 -6.34 14.03
N VAL A 77 -2.54 -6.66 15.18
CA VAL A 77 -1.58 -7.78 15.30
C VAL A 77 -2.31 -9.06 14.88
N ASP A 78 -2.04 -9.55 13.65
CA ASP A 78 -2.69 -10.74 13.08
C ASP A 78 -2.41 -12.01 13.91
N PHE A 79 -1.34 -11.99 14.70
CA PHE A 79 -0.92 -13.11 15.55
C PHE A 79 -0.58 -12.64 16.96
N LEU A 80 -1.47 -12.95 17.91
CA LEU A 80 -1.09 -12.93 19.31
C LEU A 80 -0.10 -14.07 19.55
N PRO A 81 1.08 -13.82 20.16
CA PRO A 81 1.97 -14.90 20.55
C PRO A 81 1.23 -15.82 21.53
N GLU A 82 0.91 -17.03 21.09
CA GLU A 82 0.33 -18.06 21.94
C GLU A 82 1.46 -18.78 22.68
N ASP A 83 1.35 -18.86 24.01
CA ASP A 83 2.16 -19.73 24.85
C ASP A 83 1.69 -21.18 24.64
N LYS A 84 2.01 -21.73 23.46
CA LYS A 84 1.78 -23.13 23.13
C LYS A 84 3.04 -23.91 23.48
N PRO A 85 2.97 -24.93 24.35
CA PRO A 85 4.10 -25.81 24.58
C PRO A 85 4.37 -26.58 23.28
N ILE A 86 5.48 -26.25 22.62
CA ILE A 86 5.99 -26.98 21.47
C ILE A 86 6.86 -28.11 22.04
N ASP A 87 6.49 -29.36 21.77
CA ASP A 87 7.30 -30.53 22.11
C ASP A 87 8.29 -30.76 20.96
N PHE A 88 9.52 -30.27 21.12
CA PHE A 88 10.56 -30.38 20.11
C PHE A 88 11.07 -31.82 20.04
N ALA A 89 10.71 -32.57 18.99
CA ALA A 89 11.25 -33.92 18.76
C ALA A 89 12.70 -33.90 18.21
N TYR A 90 13.10 -32.81 17.55
CA TYR A 90 14.46 -32.53 17.06
C TYR A 90 14.60 -31.04 16.72
N GLU A 91 15.74 -30.41 17.01
CA GLU A 91 16.09 -29.02 16.66
C GLU A 91 17.42 -29.03 15.89
N ASP A 92 17.50 -28.35 14.75
CA ASP A 92 18.72 -28.22 13.92
C ASP A 92 19.02 -26.74 13.68
N ASP A 93 20.29 -26.39 13.44
CA ASP A 93 20.77 -25.01 13.23
C ASP A 93 20.06 -24.25 12.08
N PHE A 94 19.29 -24.94 11.23
CA PHE A 94 18.67 -24.36 10.05
C PHE A 94 17.12 -24.39 10.00
N ILE A 95 16.40 -25.09 10.89
CA ILE A 95 14.93 -25.13 10.85
C ILE A 95 14.33 -25.28 12.27
N LEU A 96 13.34 -24.44 12.57
CA LEU A 96 12.42 -24.53 13.71
C LEU A 96 10.97 -24.59 13.22
#